data_AF-K2E4R7-F1
#
_entry.id   AF-K2E4R7-F1
#
_cell.length_a   1.000
_cell.length_b   1.000
_cell.length_c   1.000
_cell.angle_alpha   90.00
_cell.angle_beta   90.00
_cell.angle_gamma   90.00
#
_symmetry.space_group_name_H-M   'P 1'
#
loop_
_entity.id
_entity.type
_entity.pdbx_description
1 polymer ?
#
loop_
_entity_poly.entity_id
_entity_poly.type
_entity_poly.pdbx_seq_one_letter_code
_entity_poly.pdbx_strand_id
1 'polypeptide(L)'
;RYVGFSTCFRREAGTYGKDSGGIIRVHQFDKIEMFSFCHPDKSWEEHELIRSIEEEIMQELGFAYQVLNICSGDLGYPAAKKYDLEVWIPSQQKYRELTSCSNCTDYQSRRAKIRYKTEEGKNEFVHTLNGTACAIGRTLVALMENYQQEDGSIKIPTVLQPFMNGITEIVKNK
;
A
#
# COMPACT_ATOMS: atom_id res chain seq x y z
N ARG A 1 -9.92 -1.34 13.77
CA ARG A 1 -8.77 -1.18 12.85
C ARG A 1 -7.88 -2.41 13.01
N TYR A 2 -7.33 -2.92 11.92
CA TYR A 2 -6.49 -4.11 11.86
C TYR A 2 -5.27 -3.84 11.00
N VAL A 3 -4.17 -4.50 11.33
CA VAL A 3 -2.97 -4.59 10.50
C VAL A 3 -2.72 -6.07 10.21
N GLY A 4 -2.74 -6.44 8.94
CA GLY A 4 -2.52 -7.81 8.47
C GLY A 4 -1.19 -7.93 7.76
N PHE A 5 -0.33 -8.82 8.22
CA PHE A 5 0.85 -9.27 7.48
C PHE A 5 0.55 -10.61 6.83
N SER A 6 0.78 -10.73 5.52
CA SER A 6 0.64 -12.00 4.82
C SER A 6 1.42 -12.04 3.51
N THR A 7 1.74 -13.26 3.09
CA THR A 7 2.16 -13.53 1.71
C THR A 7 0.94 -13.47 0.80
N CYS A 8 1.01 -12.60 -0.20
CA CYS A 8 -0.01 -12.38 -1.22
C CYS A 8 0.32 -13.21 -2.47
N PHE A 9 -0.69 -13.88 -3.01
CA PHE A 9 -0.57 -14.67 -4.24
C PHE A 9 -1.42 -14.06 -5.36
N ARG A 10 -0.82 -13.79 -6.52
CA ARG A 10 -1.52 -13.27 -7.70
C ARG A 10 -1.15 -14.04 -8.96
N ARG A 11 -2.16 -14.37 -9.78
CA ARG A 11 -1.93 -15.04 -11.08
C ARG A 11 -1.29 -14.12 -12.12
N GLU A 12 -1.41 -12.80 -11.96
CA GLU A 12 -0.94 -11.81 -12.93
C GLU A 12 -1.41 -12.12 -14.38
N ALA A 13 -2.65 -12.61 -14.51
CA ALA A 13 -3.23 -12.93 -15.81
C ALA A 13 -3.45 -11.63 -16.62
N GLY A 14 -3.07 -11.65 -17.90
CA GLY A 14 -3.21 -10.48 -18.79
C GLY A 14 -2.02 -9.50 -18.77
N THR A 15 -0.92 -9.82 -18.09
CA THR A 15 0.28 -8.97 -18.02
C THR A 15 1.47 -9.53 -18.79
N TYR A 16 1.26 -10.39 -19.79
CA TYR A 16 2.35 -10.96 -20.59
C TYR A 16 3.26 -9.86 -21.15
N GLY A 17 4.56 -9.96 -20.87
CA GLY A 17 5.57 -8.99 -21.30
C GLY A 17 5.62 -7.67 -20.52
N LYS A 18 4.73 -7.44 -19.54
CA LYS A 18 4.78 -6.24 -18.67
C LYS A 18 5.57 -6.52 -17.39
N ASP A 19 6.51 -5.64 -17.07
CA ASP A 19 7.32 -5.68 -15.84
C ASP A 19 8.00 -7.05 -15.59
N SER A 20 8.49 -7.72 -16.65
CA SER A 20 9.09 -9.07 -16.55
C SER A 20 10.47 -9.09 -15.88
N GLY A 21 11.10 -7.94 -15.69
CA GLY A 21 12.39 -7.80 -15.00
C GLY A 21 12.21 -7.42 -13.53
N GLY A 22 12.96 -8.08 -12.64
CA GLY A 22 12.99 -7.78 -11.21
C GLY A 22 11.79 -8.34 -10.44
N ILE A 23 11.43 -7.67 -9.33
CA ILE A 23 10.44 -8.15 -8.35
C ILE A 23 9.23 -7.22 -8.17
N ILE A 24 9.02 -6.27 -9.09
CA ILE A 24 7.89 -5.31 -9.04
C ILE A 24 6.53 -6.00 -9.25
N ARG A 25 6.50 -6.99 -10.14
CA ARG A 25 5.31 -7.77 -10.50
C ARG A 25 5.66 -9.25 -10.46
N VAL A 26 5.18 -9.93 -9.42
CA VAL A 26 5.51 -11.32 -9.13
C VAL A 26 4.27 -12.07 -8.66
N HIS A 27 4.29 -13.39 -8.77
CA HIS A 27 3.20 -14.24 -8.29
C HIS A 27 3.06 -14.28 -6.78
N GLN A 28 4.16 -14.02 -6.06
CA GLN A 28 4.23 -14.09 -4.61
C GLN A 28 4.98 -12.88 -4.07
N PHE A 29 4.38 -12.15 -3.14
CA PHE A 29 5.02 -11.03 -2.45
C PHE A 29 4.40 -10.84 -1.07
N ASP A 30 5.16 -10.33 -0.10
CA ASP A 30 4.63 -10.02 1.23
C ASP A 30 4.04 -8.62 1.27
N LYS A 31 3.00 -8.46 2.10
CA LYS A 31 2.31 -7.18 2.28
C LYS A 31 1.86 -6.98 3.72
N ILE A 32 2.00 -5.74 4.19
CA ILE A 32 1.33 -5.22 5.37
C ILE A 32 0.10 -4.42 4.88
N GLU A 33 -1.10 -4.88 5.25
CA GLU A 33 -2.38 -4.28 4.90
C GLU A 33 -3.04 -3.67 6.13
N MET A 34 -3.56 -2.45 5.99
CA MET A 34 -4.49 -1.84 6.93
C MET A 34 -5.92 -2.19 6.53
N PHE A 35 -6.74 -2.56 7.50
CA PHE A 35 -8.17 -2.80 7.29
C PHE A 35 -9.01 -2.16 8.40
N SER A 36 -10.12 -1.54 8.03
CA SER A 36 -11.04 -0.93 9.00
C SER A 36 -12.48 -1.31 8.72
N PHE A 37 -13.20 -1.63 9.79
CA PHE A 37 -14.66 -1.61 9.84
C PHE A 37 -15.03 -0.39 10.67
N CYS A 38 -15.86 0.50 10.13
CA CYS A 38 -16.23 1.73 10.82
C CYS A 38 -17.72 2.03 10.65
N HIS A 39 -18.21 2.94 11.50
CA HIS A 39 -19.54 3.52 11.31
C HIS A 39 -19.60 4.25 9.95
N PRO A 40 -20.72 4.17 9.20
CA PRO A 40 -20.86 4.84 7.90
C PRO A 40 -20.45 6.32 7.92
N ASP A 41 -20.89 7.07 8.93
CA ASP A 41 -20.61 8.50 9.12
C ASP A 41 -19.12 8.84 9.30
N LYS A 42 -18.30 7.84 9.63
CA LYS A 42 -16.85 8.01 9.86
C LYS A 42 -15.99 7.50 8.72
N SER A 43 -16.57 6.85 7.72
CA SER A 43 -15.80 6.18 6.67
C SER A 43 -14.92 7.11 5.83
N TRP A 44 -15.38 8.32 5.53
CA TRP A 44 -14.60 9.29 4.76
C TRP A 44 -13.43 9.87 5.57
N GLU A 45 -13.63 10.12 6.86
CA GLU A 45 -12.56 10.52 7.80
C GLU A 45 -11.54 9.39 7.96
N GLU A 46 -12.01 8.15 8.08
CA GLU A 46 -11.16 6.96 8.14
C GLU A 46 -10.34 6.77 6.86
N HIS A 47 -10.88 7.11 5.68
CA HIS A 47 -10.15 7.04 4.41
C HIS A 47 -8.98 8.02 4.37
N GLU A 48 -9.20 9.26 4.82
CA GLU A 48 -8.16 10.28 4.91
C GLU A 48 -7.09 9.92 5.95
N LEU A 49 -7.48 9.27 7.06
CA LEU A 49 -6.54 8.74 8.05
C LEU A 49 -5.66 7.62 7.47
N ILE A 50 -6.25 6.68 6.71
CA ILE A 50 -5.46 5.61 6.08
C ILE A 50 -4.47 6.21 5.08
N ARG A 51 -4.91 7.16 4.24
CA ARG A 51 -4.01 7.88 3.33
C ARG A 51 -2.89 8.58 4.09
N SER A 52 -3.18 9.25 5.20
CA SER A 52 -2.14 9.96 5.96
C SER A 52 -1.09 9.02 6.55
N ILE A 53 -1.48 7.80 6.97
CA ILE A 53 -0.53 6.77 7.43
C ILE A 53 0.33 6.27 6.26
N GLU A 54 -0.26 6.07 5.08
CA GLU A 54 0.51 5.70 3.88
C GLU A 54 1.54 6.78 3.54
N GLU A 55 1.16 8.06 3.63
CA GLU A 55 2.08 9.19 3.40
C GLU A 55 3.17 9.32 4.47
N GLU A 56 2.83 9.12 5.74
CA GLU A 56 3.80 9.12 6.85
C GLU A 56 4.90 8.08 6.60
N ILE A 57 4.53 6.87 6.19
CA ILE A 57 5.49 5.81 5.84
C ILE A 57 6.40 6.25 4.67
N MET A 58 5.84 6.87 3.62
CA MET A 58 6.64 7.36 2.48
C MET A 58 7.63 8.44 2.92
N GLN A 59 7.18 9.37 3.77
CA GLN A 59 7.98 10.49 4.26
C GLN A 59 9.11 10.01 5.18
N GLU A 60 8.82 9.09 6.11
CA GLU A 60 9.81 8.50 7.00
C GLU A 60 10.88 7.70 6.24
N LEU A 61 10.47 6.99 5.18
CA LEU A 61 11.37 6.30 4.27
C LEU A 61 12.12 7.23 3.30
N GLY A 62 11.87 8.55 3.36
CA GLY A 62 12.57 9.54 2.55
C GLY A 62 12.25 9.47 1.05
N PHE A 63 11.10 8.92 0.67
CA PHE A 63 10.73 8.77 -0.72
C PHE A 63 10.16 10.05 -1.33
N ALA A 64 10.54 10.33 -2.57
CA ALA A 64 9.79 11.24 -3.42
C ALA A 64 8.55 10.52 -3.96
N TYR A 65 7.37 10.99 -3.61
CA TYR A 65 6.10 10.37 -4.00
C TYR A 65 5.07 11.41 -4.48
N GLN A 66 4.02 10.92 -5.13
CA GLN A 66 2.83 11.69 -5.47
C GLN A 66 1.57 10.92 -5.04
N VAL A 67 0.49 11.66 -4.77
CA VAL A 67 -0.81 11.10 -4.40
C VAL A 67 -1.81 11.35 -5.51
N LEU A 68 -2.40 10.28 -6.04
CA LEU A 68 -3.39 10.35 -7.10
C LEU A 68 -4.76 10.01 -6.54
N ASN A 69 -5.73 10.90 -6.78
CA ASN A 69 -7.15 10.57 -6.62
C ASN A 69 -7.63 9.90 -7.92
N ILE A 70 -7.99 8.62 -7.84
CA ILE A 70 -8.21 7.79 -9.02
C ILE A 70 -9.54 8.14 -9.69
N CYS A 71 -9.51 8.26 -11.02
CA CYS A 71 -10.70 8.59 -11.80
C CYS A 71 -11.69 7.41 -11.81
N SER A 72 -12.97 7.70 -12.03
CA SER A 72 -14.04 6.71 -11.93
C SER A 72 -13.85 5.48 -12.85
N GLY A 73 -13.24 5.67 -14.03
CA GLY A 73 -13.00 4.59 -14.99
C GLY A 73 -11.90 3.61 -14.60
N ASP A 74 -11.07 3.96 -13.62
CA ASP A 74 -9.94 3.15 -13.14
C ASP A 74 -10.14 2.67 -11.68
N LEU A 75 -11.34 2.91 -11.11
CA LEU A 75 -11.69 2.36 -9.81
C LEU A 75 -11.89 0.84 -9.89
N GLY A 76 -11.29 0.13 -8.93
CA GLY A 76 -11.57 -1.29 -8.73
C GLY A 76 -13.02 -1.52 -8.30
N TYR A 77 -13.56 -2.70 -8.63
CA TYR A 77 -14.98 -3.05 -8.40
C TYR A 77 -15.59 -2.66 -7.05
N PRO A 78 -14.93 -2.85 -5.89
CA PRO A 78 -15.55 -2.52 -4.61
C PRO A 78 -15.36 -1.06 -4.17
N ALA A 79 -14.48 -0.29 -4.81
CA ALA A 79 -14.07 1.02 -4.32
C ALA A 79 -15.04 2.12 -4.74
N ALA A 80 -15.55 2.88 -3.78
CA ALA A 80 -16.29 4.11 -4.03
C ALA A 80 -15.35 5.31 -4.28
N LYS A 81 -14.18 5.29 -3.65
CA LYS A 81 -13.07 6.23 -3.86
C LYS A 81 -11.75 5.54 -3.55
N LYS A 82 -10.69 5.86 -4.30
CA LYS A 82 -9.35 5.29 -4.16
C LYS A 82 -8.29 6.39 -4.26
N TYR A 83 -7.27 6.29 -3.43
CA TYR A 83 -6.00 6.98 -3.62
C TYR A 83 -4.92 5.96 -3.94
N ASP A 84 -4.03 6.32 -4.87
CA ASP A 84 -2.76 5.63 -5.07
C ASP A 84 -1.61 6.56 -4.68
N LEU A 85 -0.65 6.03 -3.94
CA LEU A 85 0.62 6.71 -3.71
C LEU A 85 1.66 6.05 -4.60
N GLU A 86 2.27 6.87 -5.43
CA GLU A 86 3.27 6.42 -6.39
C GLU A 86 4.63 6.96 -6.00
N VAL A 87 5.63 6.07 -5.96
CA VAL A 87 7.02 6.42 -5.63
C VAL A 87 7.83 6.62 -6.90
N TRP A 88 8.77 7.57 -6.89
CA TRP A 88 9.71 7.77 -7.98
C TRP A 88 10.67 6.59 -8.11
N ILE A 89 10.77 6.03 -9.33
CA ILE A 89 11.70 4.93 -9.65
C ILE A 89 12.73 5.45 -10.66
N PRO A 90 13.96 5.78 -10.20
CA PRO A 90 15.00 6.40 -11.02
C PRO A 90 15.32 5.68 -12.34
N SER A 91 15.46 4.36 -12.31
CA SER A 91 15.81 3.57 -13.51
C SER A 91 14.73 3.62 -14.60
N GLN A 92 13.48 3.90 -14.20
CA GLN A 92 12.33 3.96 -15.08
C GLN A 92 11.91 5.39 -15.42
N GLN A 93 12.50 6.39 -14.75
CA GLN A 93 12.18 7.82 -14.90
C GLN A 93 10.68 8.11 -14.78
N LYS A 94 10.00 7.45 -13.85
CA LYS A 94 8.57 7.64 -13.60
C LYS A 94 8.18 7.27 -12.19
N TYR A 95 7.02 7.77 -11.79
CA TYR A 95 6.31 7.31 -10.60
C TYR A 95 5.66 5.95 -10.84
N ARG A 96 5.68 5.08 -9.82
CA ARG A 96 5.06 3.75 -9.83
C ARG A 96 4.26 3.55 -8.56
N GLU A 97 3.04 3.01 -8.69
CA GLU A 97 2.18 2.62 -7.56
C GLU A 97 2.94 1.76 -6.54
N LEU A 98 3.01 2.25 -5.31
CA LEU A 98 3.60 1.55 -4.17
C LEU A 98 2.55 1.16 -3.14
N THR A 99 1.62 2.07 -2.84
CA THR A 99 0.48 1.82 -1.94
C THR A 99 -0.82 2.31 -2.55
N SER A 100 -1.93 1.83 -1.99
CA SER A 100 -3.27 2.23 -2.39
C SER A 100 -4.24 2.06 -1.23
N CYS A 101 -5.15 3.01 -1.06
CA CYS A 101 -6.23 2.92 -0.08
C CYS A 101 -7.60 3.22 -0.68
N SER A 102 -8.61 2.48 -0.24
CA SER A 102 -9.97 2.55 -0.78
C SER A 102 -11.01 2.61 0.32
N ASN A 103 -12.00 3.48 0.14
CA ASN A 103 -13.28 3.40 0.84
C ASN A 103 -14.24 2.54 0.03
N CYS A 104 -14.60 1.36 0.55
CA CYS A 104 -15.49 0.43 -0.12
C CYS A 104 -16.95 0.56 0.36
N THR A 105 -17.24 1.57 1.18
CA THR A 105 -18.54 1.78 1.85
C THR A 105 -19.09 0.45 2.38
N ASP A 106 -20.34 0.13 2.10
CA ASP A 106 -20.98 -1.11 2.52
C ASP A 106 -20.88 -2.26 1.49
N TYR A 107 -20.11 -2.09 0.41
CA TYR A 107 -20.05 -3.05 -0.70
C TYR A 107 -19.67 -4.46 -0.23
N GLN A 108 -18.59 -4.55 0.57
CA GLN A 108 -18.09 -5.83 1.09
C GLN A 108 -18.94 -6.32 2.28
N SER A 109 -19.33 -5.41 3.18
CA SER A 109 -20.10 -5.76 4.38
C SER A 109 -21.50 -6.28 4.05
N ARG A 110 -22.16 -5.78 2.99
CA ARG A 110 -23.41 -6.34 2.46
C ARG A 110 -23.25 -7.79 2.02
N ARG A 111 -22.19 -8.09 1.26
CA ARG A 111 -21.89 -9.46 0.79
C ARG A 111 -21.58 -10.41 1.94
N ALA A 112 -20.84 -9.94 2.94
CA ALA A 112 -20.44 -10.71 4.12
C ALA A 112 -21.48 -10.70 5.26
N LYS A 113 -22.59 -9.96 5.10
CA LYS A 113 -23.65 -9.76 6.11
C LYS A 113 -23.16 -9.14 7.44
N ILE A 114 -22.11 -8.33 7.40
CA ILE A 114 -21.49 -7.70 8.58
C ILE A 114 -22.28 -6.44 8.95
N ARG A 115 -22.88 -6.46 10.14
CA ARG A 115 -23.88 -5.47 10.56
C ARG A 115 -23.59 -4.93 11.95
N TYR A 116 -24.02 -3.71 12.20
CA TYR A 116 -24.13 -3.12 13.53
C TYR A 116 -25.61 -2.85 13.85
N LYS A 117 -25.90 -2.68 15.13
CA LYS A 117 -27.26 -2.38 15.60
C LYS A 117 -27.36 -0.88 15.89
N THR A 118 -28.33 -0.22 15.28
CA THR A 118 -28.60 1.20 15.53
C THR A 118 -29.30 1.39 16.87
N GLU A 119 -29.37 2.64 17.35
CA GLU A 119 -30.11 3.00 18.57
C GLU A 119 -31.60 2.63 18.47
N GLU A 120 -32.18 2.72 17.25
CA GLU A 120 -33.55 2.29 16.93
C GLU A 120 -33.73 0.76 16.86
N GLY A 121 -32.66 0.00 17.09
CA GLY A 121 -32.67 -1.47 17.08
C GLY A 121 -32.65 -2.10 15.68
N LYS A 122 -32.49 -1.31 14.62
CA LYS A 122 -32.36 -1.80 13.24
C LYS A 122 -30.95 -2.34 13.00
N ASN A 123 -30.82 -3.33 12.13
CA ASN A 123 -29.52 -3.83 11.70
C ASN A 123 -29.10 -3.12 10.42
N GLU A 124 -27.99 -2.39 10.47
CA GLU A 124 -27.40 -1.69 9.33
C GLU A 124 -25.99 -2.19 9.04
N PHE A 125 -25.47 -1.92 7.85
CA PHE A 125 -24.16 -2.40 7.42
C PHE A 125 -23.06 -1.43 7.83
N VAL A 126 -21.95 -1.97 8.35
CA VAL A 126 -20.74 -1.17 8.58
C VAL A 126 -20.10 -0.79 7.25
N HIS A 127 -19.30 0.28 7.24
CA HIS A 127 -18.42 0.56 6.12
C HIS A 127 -17.08 -0.16 6.27
N THR A 128 -16.48 -0.54 5.15
CA THR A 128 -15.18 -1.23 5.07
C THR A 128 -14.19 -0.41 4.28
N LEU A 129 -12.96 -0.33 4.81
CA LEU A 129 -11.83 0.32 4.18
C LEU A 129 -10.61 -0.58 4.23
N ASN A 130 -9.75 -0.45 3.24
CA ASN A 130 -8.46 -1.12 3.21
C ASN A 130 -7.39 -0.20 2.60
N GLY A 131 -6.14 -0.38 3.03
CA GLY A 131 -4.99 0.40 2.57
C GLY A 131 -3.71 -0.40 2.64
N THR A 132 -2.78 -0.16 1.73
CA THR A 132 -1.49 -0.87 1.74
C THR A 132 -0.51 -0.08 2.59
N ALA A 133 -0.15 -0.56 3.77
CA ALA A 133 0.91 0.09 4.55
C ALA A 133 2.28 -0.14 3.89
N CYS A 134 2.56 -1.37 3.44
CA CYS A 134 3.81 -1.68 2.77
C CYS A 134 3.69 -2.91 1.87
N ALA A 135 3.90 -2.75 0.56
CA ALA A 135 4.10 -3.87 -0.36
C ALA A 135 5.60 -4.19 -0.44
N ILE A 136 6.06 -5.15 0.39
CA ILE A 136 7.47 -5.37 0.72
C ILE A 136 8.37 -5.44 -0.52
N GLY A 137 8.00 -6.21 -1.54
CA GLY A 137 8.80 -6.36 -2.76
C GLY A 137 8.97 -5.06 -3.54
N ARG A 138 7.91 -4.27 -3.69
CA ARG A 138 7.96 -2.96 -4.39
C ARG A 138 8.71 -1.92 -3.55
N THR A 139 8.50 -1.93 -2.23
CA THR A 139 9.23 -1.04 -1.31
C THR A 139 10.71 -1.32 -1.36
N LEU A 140 11.12 -2.59 -1.42
CA LEU A 140 12.52 -2.97 -1.57
C LEU A 140 13.12 -2.42 -2.87
N VAL A 141 12.41 -2.52 -4.00
CA VAL A 141 12.88 -1.91 -5.27
C VAL A 141 13.04 -0.40 -5.11
N ALA A 142 12.06 0.29 -4.52
CA ALA A 142 12.14 1.73 -4.30
C ALA A 142 13.31 2.13 -3.39
N LEU A 143 13.57 1.37 -2.32
CA LEU A 143 14.72 1.55 -1.45
C LEU A 143 16.03 1.36 -2.22
N MET A 144 16.17 0.23 -2.91
CA MET A 144 17.39 -0.10 -3.64
C MET A 144 17.74 0.97 -4.68
N GLU A 145 16.75 1.48 -5.42
CA GLU A 145 17.00 2.47 -6.46
C GLU A 145 17.24 3.88 -5.92
N ASN A 146 16.51 4.31 -4.88
CA ASN A 146 16.66 5.67 -4.35
C ASN A 146 17.83 5.82 -3.37
N TYR A 147 18.35 4.71 -2.82
CA TYR A 147 19.47 4.70 -1.87
C TYR A 147 20.78 4.10 -2.42
N GLN A 148 20.84 3.77 -3.72
CA GLN A 148 22.08 3.29 -4.35
C GLN A 148 23.22 4.31 -4.26
N GLN A 149 24.45 3.82 -4.11
CA GLN A 149 25.69 4.60 -4.14
C GLN A 149 26.50 4.28 -5.40
N GLU A 150 27.49 5.12 -5.71
CA GLU A 150 28.35 4.95 -6.91
C GLU A 150 29.13 3.62 -6.91
N ASP A 151 29.50 3.11 -5.74
CA ASP A 151 30.18 1.82 -5.58
C ASP A 151 29.23 0.60 -5.64
N GLY A 152 27.93 0.83 -5.83
CA GLY A 152 26.90 -0.19 -5.88
C GLY A 152 26.41 -0.68 -4.51
N SER A 153 26.87 -0.08 -3.41
CA SER A 153 26.26 -0.27 -2.09
C SER A 153 24.89 0.44 -2.01
N ILE A 154 24.08 0.05 -1.02
CA ILE A 154 22.75 0.62 -0.80
C ILE A 154 22.69 1.15 0.62
N LYS A 155 22.50 2.46 0.77
CA LYS A 155 22.29 3.06 2.09
C LYS A 155 20.97 2.60 2.69
N ILE A 156 20.95 2.36 3.99
CA ILE A 156 19.73 1.99 4.72
C ILE A 156 19.12 3.27 5.30
N PRO A 157 17.84 3.58 5.01
CA PRO A 157 17.14 4.70 5.64
C PRO A 157 17.27 4.65 7.16
N THR A 158 17.49 5.80 7.79
CA THR A 158 17.71 5.89 9.24
C THR A 158 16.63 5.20 10.07
N VAL A 159 15.36 5.29 9.63
CA VAL A 159 14.21 4.66 10.30
C VAL A 159 14.25 3.13 10.27
N LEU A 160 14.99 2.51 9.34
CA LEU A 160 15.13 1.06 9.23
C LEU A 160 16.35 0.51 9.99
N GLN A 161 17.35 1.33 10.27
CA GLN A 161 18.61 0.89 10.91
C GLN A 161 18.40 0.19 12.28
N PRO A 162 17.48 0.63 13.16
CA PRO A 162 17.19 -0.07 14.42
C PRO A 162 16.67 -1.51 14.21
N PHE A 163 16.00 -1.78 13.10
CA PHE A 163 15.49 -3.11 12.75
C PHE A 163 16.54 -4.00 12.07
N MET A 164 17.72 -3.44 11.77
CA MET A 164 18.82 -4.11 11.08
C MET A 164 20.08 -4.15 11.95
N ASN A 165 19.95 -4.20 13.29
CA ASN A 165 21.08 -4.21 14.24
C ASN A 165 22.07 -3.05 14.04
N GLY A 166 21.58 -1.88 13.60
CA GLY A 166 22.40 -0.70 13.37
C GLY A 166 23.22 -0.71 12.08
N ILE A 167 23.00 -1.67 11.17
CA ILE A 167 23.63 -1.66 9.85
C ILE A 167 23.13 -0.43 9.09
N THR A 168 24.06 0.33 8.51
CA THR A 168 23.80 1.60 7.79
C THR A 168 23.83 1.45 6.28
N GLU A 169 24.41 0.37 5.77
CA GLU A 169 24.57 0.11 4.34
C GLU A 169 24.58 -1.39 4.04
N ILE A 170 24.04 -1.77 2.88
CA ILE A 170 24.19 -3.11 2.30
C ILE A 170 25.28 -3.03 1.25
N VAL A 171 26.39 -3.72 1.52
CA VAL A 171 27.54 -3.78 0.60
C VAL A 171 27.37 -4.91 -0.41
N LYS A 172 27.85 -4.69 -1.63
CA LYS A 172 27.89 -5.73 -2.66
C LYS A 172 28.86 -6.83 -2.22
N ASN A 173 28.38 -8.08 -2.12
CA ASN A 173 29.28 -9.22 -1.94
C ASN A 173 30.20 -9.34 -3.17
N LYS A 174 31.50 -9.47 -2.90
CA LYS A 174 32.52 -9.72 -3.93
C LYS A 174 32.34 -11.08 -4.59
#